data_AF-A0A2T2TZE1-F1
#
_entry.id   AF-A0A2T2TZE1-F1
#
_cell.length_a   1.000
_cell.length_b   1.000
_cell.length_c   1.000
_cell.angle_alpha   90.00
_cell.angle_beta   90.00
_cell.angle_gamma   90.00
#
_symmetry.space_group_name_H-M   'P 1'
#
loop_
_entity.id
_entity.type
_entity.pdbx_description
1 polymer ?
#
loop_
_entity_poly.entity_id
_entity_poly.type
_entity_poly.pdbx_seq_one_letter_code
_entity_poly.pdbx_strand_id
1 'polypeptide(L)' 'MSDPSLSPGQAFGRWILHVLIFLGAGGVAAGLSALAYQAVSNAETPLGIYAVIFAASGLIAYRQTEHVLDS' A
#
# COMPACT_ATOMS: atom_id res chain seq x y z
N MET A 1 -1.82 -0.44 30.69
CA MET A 1 -0.74 0.45 30.23
C MET A 1 -1.42 1.57 29.47
N SER A 2 -1.29 2.81 29.92
CA SER A 2 -1.85 3.98 29.23
C SER A 2 -0.88 4.38 28.14
N ASP A 3 -1.19 4.04 26.89
CA ASP A 3 -0.44 4.54 25.75
C ASP A 3 -0.45 6.07 25.80
N PRO A 4 0.72 6.74 25.74
CA PRO A 4 0.74 8.19 25.64
C PRO A 4 0.01 8.58 24.36
N SER A 5 -1.10 9.31 24.50
CA SER A 5 -1.86 9.83 23.37
C SER A 5 -0.91 10.60 22.46
N LEU A 6 -0.76 10.14 21.22
CA LEU A 6 0.11 10.77 20.24
C LEU A 6 -0.24 12.26 20.13
N SER A 7 0.78 13.11 20.12
CA SER A 7 0.56 14.52 19.79
C SER A 7 -0.01 14.66 18.37
N PRO A 8 -0.76 15.73 18.07
CA PRO A 8 -1.35 15.92 16.74
C PRO A 8 -0.32 15.84 15.59
N GLY A 9 0.89 16.36 15.81
CA GLY A 9 1.98 16.30 14.82
C GLY A 9 2.50 14.87 14.59
N GLN A 10 2.60 14.06 15.64
CA GLN A 10 2.99 12.66 15.51
C GLN A 10 1.90 11.82 14.82
N ALA A 11 0.63 12.08 15.13
CA ALA A 11 -0.49 11.43 14.46
C ALA A 11 -0.50 11.75 12.96
N PHE A 12 -0.26 13.01 12.60
CA PHE A 12 -0.17 13.43 11.21
C PHE A 12 1.03 12.80 10.47
N GLY A 13 2.21 12.80 11.09
CA GLY A 13 3.39 12.15 10.52
C GLY A 13 3.18 10.64 10.31
N ARG A 14 2.55 9.96 11.28
CA ARG A 14 2.19 8.55 11.18
C ARG A 14 1.20 8.32 10.04
N TRP A 15 0.19 9.18 9.89
CA TRP A 15 -0.75 9.10 8.77
C TRP A 15 -0.06 9.25 7.41
N ILE A 16 0.84 10.23 7.24
CA ILE A 16 1.61 10.40 6.00
C ILE A 16 2.40 9.14 5.69
N LEU A 17 3.09 8.56 6.68
CA LEU A 17 3.86 7.34 6.49
C LEU A 17 2.99 6.18 5.97
N HIS A 18 1.80 5.99 6.54
CA HIS A 18 0.87 4.95 6.09
C HIS A 18 0.38 5.19 4.66
N VAL A 19 0.08 6.44 4.30
CA VAL A 19 -0.33 6.80 2.93
C VAL A 19 0.78 6.49 1.94
N LEU A 20 2.03 6.88 2.25
CA LEU A 20 3.17 6.63 1.37
C LEU A 20 3.44 5.14 1.19
N ILE A 21 3.35 4.35 2.27
CA ILE A 21 3.55 2.90 2.20
C ILE A 21 2.43 2.23 1.40
N PHE A 22 1.18 2.61 1.64
CA PHE A 22 0.04 2.11 0.88
C PHE A 22 0.21 2.39 -0.62
N LEU A 23 0.52 3.64 -0.97
CA LEU A 23 0.65 4.08 -2.36
C LEU A 23 1.85 3.41 -3.05
N GLY A 24 3.00 3.35 -2.35
CA GLY A 24 4.22 2.74 -2.84
C GLY A 24 4.09 1.25 -3.07
N ALA A 25 3.63 0.50 -2.06
CA ALA A 25 3.46 -0.95 -2.17
C ALA A 25 2.37 -1.31 -3.19
N GLY A 26 1.22 -0.62 -3.15
CA GLY A 26 0.14 -0.78 -4.12
C GLY A 26 0.60 -0.52 -5.54
N GLY A 27 1.25 0.63 -5.77
CA GLY A 27 1.71 1.05 -7.09
C GLY A 27 2.78 0.13 -7.67
N VAL A 28 3.77 -0.28 -6.85
CA VAL A 28 4.82 -1.21 -7.28
C VAL A 28 4.22 -2.57 -7.65
N ALA A 29 3.36 -3.14 -6.81
CA ALA A 29 2.75 -4.44 -7.08
C ALA A 29 1.87 -4.41 -8.34
N ALA A 30 1.03 -3.38 -8.49
CA ALA A 30 0.17 -3.23 -9.66
C ALA A 30 0.96 -2.97 -10.93
N GLY A 31 2.00 -2.13 -10.87
CA GLY A 31 2.89 -1.84 -11.99
C GLY A 31 3.66 -3.07 -12.46
N LEU A 32 4.31 -3.80 -11.54
CA LEU A 32 5.02 -5.04 -11.88
C LEU A 32 4.07 -6.11 -12.45
N SER A 33 2.88 -6.24 -11.88
CA SER A 33 1.87 -7.18 -12.38
C SER A 33 1.41 -6.81 -13.78
N ALA A 34 1.24 -5.51 -14.07
CA ALA A 34 0.84 -5.05 -15.39
C ALA A 34 1.91 -5.32 -16.45
N LEU A 35 3.18 -5.05 -16.11
CA LEU A 35 4.32 -5.36 -16.97
C LEU A 35 4.43 -6.87 -17.24
N ALA A 36 4.28 -7.69 -16.21
CA ALA A 36 4.30 -9.14 -16.36
C ALA A 36 3.15 -9.65 -17.22
N TYR A 37 1.94 -9.13 -17.03
CA TYR A 37 0.78 -9.49 -17.83
C TYR A 37 0.97 -9.11 -19.30
N GLN A 38 1.43 -7.89 -19.58
CA GLN A 38 1.74 -7.45 -20.95
C GLN A 38 2.80 -8.33 -21.61
N ALA A 39 3.86 -8.69 -20.87
CA ALA A 39 4.94 -9.54 -21.39
C ALA A 39 4.47 -10.95 -21.77
N VAL A 40 3.49 -11.52 -21.05
CA VAL A 40 3.02 -12.89 -21.27
C VAL A 40 1.84 -12.95 -22.24
N SER A 41 0.87 -12.05 -22.09
CA SER A 41 -0.38 -12.08 -22.86
C SER A 41 -0.32 -11.31 -24.17
N ASN A 42 0.72 -10.48 -24.36
CA ASN A 42 0.81 -9.51 -25.45
C ASN A 42 -0.43 -8.58 -25.54
N ALA A 43 -1.11 -8.39 -24.42
CA ALA A 43 -2.32 -7.59 -24.28
C ALA A 43 -2.17 -6.57 -23.14
N GLU A 44 -2.88 -5.45 -23.24
CA GLU A 44 -2.91 -4.47 -22.16
C GLU A 44 -3.61 -5.01 -20.92
N THR A 45 -3.10 -4.63 -19.75
CA THR A 45 -3.70 -5.05 -18.48
C THR A 45 -5.02 -4.33 -18.29
N PRO A 46 -6.14 -5.04 -18.08
CA PRO A 46 -7.42 -4.41 -17.79
C PRO A 46 -7.33 -3.55 -16.53
N LEU A 47 -7.78 -2.29 -16.62
CA LEU A 47 -7.70 -1.32 -15.52
C LEU A 47 -8.32 -1.85 -14.21
N GLY A 48 -9.39 -2.64 -14.31
CA GLY A 48 -10.03 -3.26 -13.14
C GLY A 48 -9.09 -4.19 -12.37
N ILE A 49 -8.28 -4.99 -13.07
CA ILE A 49 -7.30 -5.90 -12.44
C ILE A 49 -6.18 -5.08 -11.79
N TYR A 50 -5.70 -4.04 -12.48
CA TYR A 50 -4.70 -3.12 -11.93
C TYR A 50 -5.18 -2.50 -10.61
N ALA A 51 -6.41 -1.97 -10.58
CA ALA A 51 -6.99 -1.33 -9.41
C ALA A 51 -7.14 -2.31 -8.23
N VAL A 52 -7.52 -3.56 -8.51
CA VAL A 52 -7.64 -4.61 -7.49
C VAL A 52 -6.28 -4.96 -6.90
N ILE A 53 -5.26 -5.17 -7.73
CA ILE A 53 -3.91 -5.48 -7.26
C ILE A 53 -3.35 -4.31 -6.44
N PHE A 54 -3.53 -3.09 -6.92
CA PHE A 54 -3.13 -1.87 -6.23
C PHE A 54 -3.76 -1.80 -4.82
N ALA A 55 -5.08 -1.92 -4.75
CA ALA A 55 -5.82 -1.78 -3.49
C ALA A 55 -5.48 -2.91 -2.50
N ALA A 56 -5.42 -4.16 -2.97
CA ALA A 56 -5.10 -5.30 -2.12
C ALA A 56 -3.68 -5.21 -1.55
N SER A 57 -2.70 -4.91 -2.40
CA SER A 57 -1.30 -4.85 -2.00
C SER A 57 -1.03 -3.67 -1.07
N GLY A 58 -1.62 -2.50 -1.37
CA GLY A 58 -1.56 -1.34 -0.48
C GLY A 58 -2.17 -1.62 0.89
N LEU A 59 -3.33 -2.28 0.94
CA LEU A 59 -4.01 -2.62 2.21
C LEU A 59 -3.18 -3.59 3.06
N ILE A 60 -2.55 -4.59 2.43
CA ILE A 60 -1.66 -5.52 3.13
C ILE A 60 -0.48 -4.77 3.75
N ALA A 61 0.19 -3.92 2.96
CA ALA A 61 1.33 -3.15 3.43
C ALA A 61 0.94 -2.17 4.56
N TYR A 62 -0.23 -1.53 4.45
CA TYR A 62 -0.79 -0.70 5.51
C TYR A 62 -0.96 -1.46 6.82
N ARG A 63 -1.63 -2.61 6.79
CA ARG A 63 -1.88 -3.43 8.00
C ARG A 63 -0.59 -3.96 8.62
N GLN A 64 0.37 -4.34 7.78
CA GLN A 64 1.66 -4.80 8.25
C GLN A 64 2.48 -3.67 8.89
N THR A 65 2.34 -2.45 8.36
CA THR A 65 2.94 -1.26 8.96
C THR A 65 2.33 -0.94 10.32
N GLU A 66 1.00 -1.00 10.46
CA GLU A 66 0.34 -0.85 11.77
C GLU A 66 0.88 -1.86 12.78
N HIS A 67 0.94 -3.14 12.38
CA HIS A 67 1.46 -4.19 13.26
C HIS A 67 2.89 -3.89 13.73
N VAL A 68 3.78 -3.45 12.83
CA VAL A 68 5.18 -3.14 13.15
C VAL A 68 5.31 -1.89 14.03
N LEU A 69 4.47 -0.88 13.83
CA LEU A 69 4.53 0.38 14.57
C LEU A 69 3.89 0.30 15.97
N ASP A 70 3.00 -0.68 16.18
CA ASP A 70 2.35 -0.95 17.48
C ASP A 70 3.02 -2.09 18.28
N SER A 71 4.08 -2.70 17.72
CA SER A 71 4.93 -3.71 18.39
C SER A 71 6.08 -3.05 19.16
#